data_AF-A0A7K6KE45-F1
#
_entry.id   AF-A0A7K6KE45-F1
#
_cell.length_a   1.000
_cell.length_b   1.000
_cell.length_c   1.000
_cell.angle_alpha   90.00
_cell.angle_beta   90.00
_cell.angle_gamma   90.00
#
_symmetry.space_group_name_H-M   'P 1'
#
loop_
_entity.id
_entity.type
_entity.pdbx_description
1 polymer ?
#
loop_
_entity_poly.entity_id
_entity_poly.type
_entity_poly.pdbx_seq_one_letter_code
_entity_poly.pdbx_strand_id
1 'polypeptide(L)'
;HTLMDMALHSFDDQYLGCREEMMEELEKGDYFQKEIAANEDYLSLWKKAQEALLKSPVGLLREMRDSHAIVLMAYTMNSSLHSQLNWATSMAGISPEHYRQKFHFKYFHFYLTTAIQIMNEWQSSMGAPKCYQVHRGVKELYIKAKVGSRVRFGRFTSTSHLRNEAQKFGNETLFTVTTCLGAAMRGFSYHTSEKEVLIPPYEIFVVRSFVQTQQGNRLHLRSVGHYSKYQCQLVKASRRKNSGFTALASAILPGVLGVSLCLAHN
;
A
#
# COMPACT_ATOMS: atom_id res chain seq x y z
N HIS A 1 -22.21 5.01 12.94
CA HIS A 1 -21.47 3.90 13.60
C HIS A 1 -20.95 2.95 12.53
N THR A 2 -19.69 2.56 12.60
CA THR A 2 -19.07 1.65 11.61
C THR A 2 -18.53 0.42 12.34
N LEU A 3 -18.87 -0.78 11.89
CA LEU A 3 -18.37 -2.03 12.46
C LEU A 3 -17.09 -2.44 11.73
N MET A 4 -16.04 -2.80 12.46
CA MET A 4 -14.83 -3.36 11.85
C MET A 4 -15.05 -4.80 11.37
N ASP A 5 -14.46 -5.12 10.23
CA ASP A 5 -14.44 -6.45 9.63
C ASP A 5 -13.03 -6.81 9.10
N MET A 6 -12.93 -7.81 8.24
CA MET A 6 -11.68 -8.24 7.61
C MET A 6 -11.29 -7.44 6.36
N ALA A 7 -12.02 -6.37 6.04
CA ALA A 7 -11.80 -5.48 4.90
C ALA A 7 -11.63 -6.21 3.56
N LEU A 8 -12.59 -7.07 3.20
CA LEU A 8 -12.50 -7.96 2.03
C LEU A 8 -12.43 -7.26 0.66
N HIS A 9 -12.71 -5.95 0.63
CA HIS A 9 -12.59 -5.10 -0.55
C HIS A 9 -11.26 -4.34 -0.63
N SER A 10 -10.41 -4.47 0.39
CA SER A 10 -9.07 -3.89 0.40
C SER A 10 -8.18 -4.53 -0.67
N PHE A 11 -7.41 -3.70 -1.37
CA PHE A 11 -6.23 -4.15 -2.08
C PHE A 11 -5.06 -4.24 -1.11
N ASP A 12 -4.51 -5.44 -0.98
CA ASP A 12 -3.64 -5.82 0.14
C ASP A 12 -2.43 -6.63 -0.30
N ASP A 13 -2.00 -6.42 -1.54
CA ASP A 13 -0.85 -7.10 -2.14
C ASP A 13 0.41 -6.82 -1.33
N GLN A 14 1.10 -7.88 -0.93
CA GLN A 14 2.37 -7.82 -0.19
C GLN A 14 3.58 -7.86 -1.12
N TYR A 15 3.39 -8.17 -2.41
CA TYR A 15 4.45 -8.26 -3.42
C TYR A 15 5.57 -9.28 -3.12
N LEU A 16 5.29 -10.24 -2.23
CA LEU A 16 6.21 -11.34 -1.92
C LEU A 16 6.57 -12.14 -3.19
N GLY A 17 7.86 -12.29 -3.45
CA GLY A 17 8.36 -13.06 -4.60
C GLY A 17 8.15 -12.40 -5.96
N CYS A 18 7.82 -11.10 -6.02
CA CYS A 18 7.72 -10.38 -7.31
C CYS A 18 8.14 -8.92 -7.24
N ARG A 19 8.96 -8.52 -6.25
CA ARG A 19 9.35 -7.11 -6.05
C ARG A 19 10.09 -6.57 -7.29
N GLU A 20 11.04 -7.32 -7.83
CA GLU A 20 11.80 -6.92 -9.02
C GLU A 20 10.90 -6.84 -10.26
N GLU A 21 10.08 -7.86 -10.53
CA GLU A 21 9.16 -7.82 -11.67
C GLU A 21 8.12 -6.72 -11.55
N MET A 22 7.65 -6.41 -10.33
CA MET A 22 6.76 -5.27 -10.11
C MET A 22 7.45 -3.96 -10.44
N MET A 23 8.72 -3.76 -10.07
CA MET A 23 9.46 -2.55 -10.43
C MET A 23 9.61 -2.42 -11.95
N GLU A 24 9.98 -3.49 -12.64
CA GLU A 24 10.06 -3.48 -14.10
C GLU A 24 8.72 -3.15 -14.77
N GLU A 25 7.62 -3.75 -14.30
CA GLU A 25 6.28 -3.49 -14.84
C GLU A 25 5.81 -2.06 -14.58
N LEU A 26 6.17 -1.49 -13.43
CA LEU A 26 5.87 -0.10 -13.09
C LEU A 26 6.62 0.88 -14.01
N GLU A 27 7.89 0.59 -14.31
CA GLU A 27 8.73 1.37 -15.22
C GLU A 27 8.26 1.23 -16.67
N LYS A 28 8.16 0.00 -17.21
CA LYS A 28 7.69 -0.27 -18.59
C LYS A 28 6.30 0.29 -18.86
N GLY A 29 5.46 0.37 -17.83
CA GLY A 29 4.11 0.88 -17.92
C GLY A 29 3.96 2.37 -17.65
N ASP A 30 5.04 3.12 -17.43
CA ASP A 30 5.03 4.55 -17.08
C ASP A 30 4.04 4.88 -15.95
N TYR A 31 3.91 3.99 -14.96
CA TYR A 31 2.86 4.13 -13.95
C TYR A 31 3.03 5.40 -13.13
N PHE A 32 4.26 5.78 -12.76
CA PHE A 32 4.49 7.04 -12.07
C PHE A 32 3.97 8.26 -12.84
N GLN A 33 4.28 8.34 -14.15
CA GLN A 33 3.82 9.44 -15.02
C GLN A 33 2.28 9.47 -15.11
N LYS A 34 1.65 8.30 -15.20
CA LYS A 34 0.19 8.18 -15.21
C LYS A 34 -0.45 8.65 -13.90
N GLU A 35 0.19 8.38 -12.76
CA GLU A 35 -0.35 8.77 -11.46
C GLU A 35 -0.21 10.28 -11.22
N ILE A 36 0.93 10.88 -11.58
CA ILE A 36 1.08 12.34 -11.46
C ILE A 36 0.19 13.10 -12.46
N ALA A 37 -0.08 12.54 -13.65
CA ALA A 37 -0.99 13.15 -14.62
C ALA A 37 -2.46 13.08 -14.16
N ALA A 38 -2.82 12.08 -13.35
CA ALA A 38 -4.16 11.89 -12.82
C ALA A 38 -4.43 12.71 -11.53
N ASN A 39 -3.41 13.35 -10.96
CA ASN A 39 -3.51 14.09 -9.70
C ASN A 39 -2.63 15.34 -9.74
N GLU A 40 -3.26 16.50 -9.97
CA GLU A 40 -2.59 17.79 -10.17
C GLU A 40 -1.62 18.16 -9.03
N ASP A 41 -1.95 17.79 -7.79
CA ASP A 41 -1.13 18.08 -6.61
C ASP A 41 0.03 17.09 -6.43
N TYR A 42 -0.04 15.91 -7.05
CA TYR A 42 0.89 14.83 -6.75
C TYR A 42 2.32 15.14 -7.20
N LEU A 43 2.52 15.76 -8.37
CA LEU A 43 3.87 16.16 -8.80
C LEU A 43 4.50 17.20 -7.86
N SER A 44 3.72 18.20 -7.44
CA SER A 44 4.18 19.23 -6.50
C SER A 44 4.55 18.62 -5.16
N LEU A 45 3.71 17.71 -4.65
CA LEU A 45 3.95 16.99 -3.41
C LEU A 45 5.20 16.09 -3.49
N TRP A 46 5.39 15.39 -4.61
CA TRP A 46 6.56 14.54 -4.83
C TRP A 46 7.86 15.34 -4.78
N LYS A 47 7.91 16.51 -5.44
CA LYS A 47 9.07 17.42 -5.38
C LYS A 47 9.35 17.91 -3.97
N LYS A 48 8.32 18.33 -3.23
CA LYS A 48 8.47 18.74 -1.82
C LYS A 48 8.95 17.58 -0.93
N ALA A 49 8.49 16.36 -1.19
CA ALA A 49 8.94 15.18 -0.48
C ALA A 49 10.42 14.86 -0.75
N GLN A 50 10.89 15.04 -2.00
CA GLN A 50 12.33 14.94 -2.33
C GLN A 50 13.14 15.98 -1.56
N GLU A 51 12.73 17.24 -1.58
CA GLU A 51 13.42 18.33 -0.87
C GLU A 51 13.44 18.11 0.65
N ALA A 52 12.36 17.58 1.23
CA ALA A 52 12.30 17.23 2.64
C ALA A 52 13.21 16.05 2.98
N LEU A 53 13.31 15.05 2.09
CA LEU A 53 14.19 13.89 2.27
C LEU A 53 15.66 14.29 2.28
N LEU A 54 16.08 15.26 1.46
CA LEU A 54 17.45 15.80 1.49
C LEU A 54 17.82 16.44 2.82
N LYS A 55 16.84 16.91 3.60
CA LYS A 55 17.02 17.48 4.94
C LYS A 55 16.91 16.43 6.04
N SER A 56 16.61 15.18 5.70
CA SER A 56 16.48 14.11 6.67
C SER A 56 17.84 13.73 7.26
N PRO A 57 17.93 13.46 8.57
CA PRO A 57 19.17 13.01 9.19
C PRO A 57 19.53 11.56 8.86
N VAL A 58 18.68 10.83 8.12
CA VAL A 58 18.93 9.43 7.73
C VAL A 58 19.17 9.31 6.23
N GLY A 59 20.17 8.50 5.86
CA GLY A 59 20.35 8.04 4.49
C GLY A 59 19.38 6.92 4.12
N LEU A 60 19.42 6.52 2.85
CA LEU A 60 18.66 5.36 2.39
C LEU A 60 19.11 4.09 3.13
N LEU A 61 18.13 3.27 3.50
CA LEU A 61 18.39 1.95 4.04
C LEU A 61 18.87 1.00 2.94
N ARG A 62 19.56 -0.07 3.33
CA ARG A 62 19.88 -1.16 2.40
C ARG A 62 18.57 -1.68 1.77
N GLU A 63 18.59 -1.95 0.46
CA GLU A 63 17.44 -2.37 -0.36
C GLU A 63 16.41 -1.26 -0.67
N MET A 64 16.54 -0.08 -0.05
CA MET A 64 15.69 1.07 -0.35
C MET A 64 16.16 1.78 -1.63
N ARG A 65 15.21 2.10 -2.50
CA ARG A 65 15.38 3.03 -3.65
C ARG A 65 14.87 4.42 -3.26
N ASP A 66 15.28 5.47 -3.97
CA ASP A 66 14.78 6.84 -3.76
C ASP A 66 13.24 6.88 -3.69
N SER A 67 12.57 6.20 -4.61
CA SER A 67 11.11 6.14 -4.66
C SER A 67 10.48 5.61 -3.36
N HIS A 68 11.11 4.63 -2.70
CA HIS A 68 10.64 4.12 -1.41
C HIS A 68 10.72 5.22 -0.33
N ALA A 69 11.82 5.95 -0.26
CA ALA A 69 12.00 7.01 0.72
C ALA A 69 11.08 8.22 0.44
N ILE A 70 10.91 8.57 -0.83
CA ILE A 70 10.05 9.68 -1.25
C ILE A 70 8.57 9.38 -0.96
N VAL A 71 8.07 8.16 -1.23
CA VAL A 71 6.67 7.83 -0.92
C VAL A 71 6.40 7.84 0.59
N LEU A 72 7.35 7.38 1.42
CA LEU A 72 7.23 7.47 2.87
C LEU A 72 7.10 8.93 3.28
N MET A 73 8.03 9.78 2.84
CA MET A 73 8.00 11.22 3.12
C MET A 73 6.68 11.84 2.67
N ALA A 74 6.29 11.64 1.40
CA ALA A 74 5.07 12.20 0.81
C ALA A 74 3.79 11.73 1.53
N TYR A 75 3.72 10.47 1.96
CA TYR A 75 2.56 9.93 2.67
C TYR A 75 2.31 10.65 4.01
N THR A 76 3.38 11.06 4.69
CA THR A 76 3.30 11.74 6.00
C THR A 76 3.15 13.27 5.91
N MET A 77 3.20 13.84 4.71
CA MET A 77 3.04 15.28 4.51
C MET A 77 1.57 15.70 4.62
N ASN A 78 1.33 16.93 5.08
CA ASN A 78 0.01 17.55 5.11
C ASN A 78 -0.53 17.76 3.68
N SER A 79 -1.26 16.78 3.17
CA SER A 79 -1.86 16.76 1.83
C SER A 79 -3.05 15.80 1.80
N SER A 80 -3.86 15.89 0.75
CA SER A 80 -4.99 14.96 0.54
C SER A 80 -4.53 13.57 0.06
N LEU A 81 -3.26 13.40 -0.32
CA LEU A 81 -2.75 12.18 -0.96
C LEU A 81 -2.96 10.93 -0.12
N HIS A 82 -2.58 10.95 1.16
CA HIS A 82 -2.74 9.78 2.04
C HIS A 82 -4.22 9.39 2.17
N SER A 83 -5.13 10.37 2.22
CA SER A 83 -6.57 10.13 2.30
C SER A 83 -7.12 9.52 1.00
N GLN A 84 -6.71 10.04 -0.16
CA GLN A 84 -7.08 9.50 -1.47
C GLN A 84 -6.56 8.07 -1.66
N LEU A 85 -5.27 7.84 -1.37
CA LEU A 85 -4.64 6.52 -1.42
C LEU A 85 -5.37 5.52 -0.52
N ASN A 86 -5.64 5.90 0.73
CA ASN A 86 -6.28 5.02 1.71
C ASN A 86 -7.72 4.69 1.34
N TRP A 87 -8.46 5.64 0.76
CA TRP A 87 -9.79 5.37 0.23
C TRP A 87 -9.72 4.42 -0.97
N ALA A 88 -8.86 4.70 -1.96
CA ALA A 88 -8.70 3.87 -3.14
C ALA A 88 -8.26 2.44 -2.78
N THR A 89 -7.32 2.30 -1.84
CA THR A 89 -6.83 1.02 -1.32
C THR A 89 -7.94 0.21 -0.68
N SER A 90 -8.88 0.86 0.04
CA SER A 90 -9.99 0.16 0.71
C SER A 90 -11.03 -0.46 -0.23
N MET A 91 -11.02 -0.08 -1.51
CA MET A 91 -11.99 -0.52 -2.53
C MET A 91 -11.35 -1.27 -3.70
N ALA A 92 -10.05 -1.08 -3.93
CA ALA A 92 -9.36 -1.62 -5.09
C ALA A 92 -9.37 -3.16 -5.18
N GLY A 93 -9.57 -3.83 -4.04
CA GLY A 93 -9.66 -5.29 -3.95
C GLY A 93 -11.06 -5.87 -4.15
N ILE A 94 -12.05 -5.10 -4.61
CA ILE A 94 -13.37 -5.63 -5.00
C ILE A 94 -13.20 -6.76 -6.04
N SER A 95 -12.47 -6.48 -7.12
CA SER A 95 -12.18 -7.45 -8.17
C SER A 95 -10.86 -7.11 -8.89
N PRO A 96 -10.21 -8.10 -9.55
CA PRO A 96 -9.07 -7.84 -10.44
C PRO A 96 -9.33 -6.73 -11.46
N GLU A 97 -10.57 -6.65 -11.97
CA GLU A 97 -10.96 -5.65 -12.96
C GLU A 97 -11.09 -4.26 -12.35
N HIS A 98 -11.68 -4.17 -11.16
CA HIS A 98 -11.75 -2.90 -10.41
C HIS A 98 -10.35 -2.37 -10.09
N TYR A 99 -9.44 -3.23 -9.61
CA TYR A 99 -8.02 -2.88 -9.44
C TYR A 99 -7.40 -2.33 -10.74
N ARG A 100 -7.61 -3.04 -11.85
CA ARG A 100 -7.02 -2.67 -13.14
C ARG A 100 -7.50 -1.30 -13.61
N GLN A 101 -8.82 -1.05 -13.54
CA GLN A 101 -9.45 0.12 -14.13
C GLN A 101 -9.52 1.35 -13.21
N LYS A 102 -9.66 1.15 -11.89
CA LYS A 102 -10.01 2.22 -10.94
C LYS A 102 -8.94 2.50 -9.89
N PHE A 103 -7.95 1.62 -9.72
CA PHE A 103 -6.86 1.87 -8.78
C PHE A 103 -5.72 2.62 -9.47
N HIS A 104 -5.68 3.94 -9.27
CA HIS A 104 -4.70 4.85 -9.88
C HIS A 104 -3.50 5.14 -8.96
N PHE A 105 -3.19 4.24 -8.01
CA PHE A 105 -2.07 4.37 -7.08
C PHE A 105 -1.21 3.09 -7.06
N LYS A 106 -1.02 2.44 -8.21
CA LYS A 106 -0.24 1.20 -8.33
C LYS A 106 1.24 1.40 -7.98
N TYR A 107 1.85 2.47 -8.46
CA TYR A 107 3.22 2.88 -8.15
C TYR A 107 3.33 3.27 -6.69
N PHE A 108 2.51 4.22 -6.22
CA PHE A 108 2.58 4.65 -4.82
C PHE A 108 2.36 3.51 -3.83
N HIS A 109 1.33 2.67 -4.06
CA HIS A 109 1.00 1.55 -3.19
C HIS A 109 2.13 0.52 -3.14
N PHE A 110 2.73 0.19 -4.30
CA PHE A 110 3.86 -0.74 -4.35
C PHE A 110 5.02 -0.24 -3.50
N TYR A 111 5.52 0.95 -3.81
CA TYR A 111 6.67 1.52 -3.11
C TYR A 111 6.39 1.76 -1.63
N LEU A 112 5.18 2.19 -1.24
CA LEU A 112 4.84 2.39 0.16
C LEU A 112 4.79 1.05 0.91
N THR A 113 4.23 0.01 0.30
CA THR A 113 4.15 -1.33 0.88
C THR A 113 5.52 -1.91 1.13
N THR A 114 6.39 -1.92 0.12
CA THR A 114 7.73 -2.49 0.23
C THR A 114 8.64 -1.62 1.09
N ALA A 115 8.44 -0.30 1.12
CA ALA A 115 9.17 0.58 2.02
C ALA A 115 8.89 0.26 3.50
N ILE A 116 7.62 0.03 3.87
CA ILE A 116 7.26 -0.39 5.24
C ILE A 116 7.93 -1.73 5.58
N GLN A 117 7.95 -2.69 4.65
CA GLN A 117 8.62 -3.99 4.85
C GLN A 117 10.12 -3.82 5.10
N ILE A 118 10.82 -3.08 4.23
CA ILE A 118 12.26 -2.77 4.36
C ILE A 118 12.54 -2.10 5.71
N MET A 119 11.72 -1.11 6.09
CA MET A 119 11.89 -0.41 7.36
C MET A 119 11.68 -1.33 8.58
N ASN A 120 10.65 -2.17 8.56
CA ASN A 120 10.35 -3.10 9.65
C ASN A 120 11.46 -4.16 9.81
N GLU A 121 11.98 -4.68 8.71
CA GLU A 121 13.10 -5.63 8.67
C GLU A 121 14.39 -4.97 9.19
N TRP A 122 14.71 -3.76 8.72
CA TRP A 122 15.87 -3.00 9.19
C TRP A 122 15.78 -2.71 10.70
N GLN A 123 14.63 -2.24 11.18
CA GLN A 123 14.39 -1.99 12.61
C GLN A 123 14.59 -3.25 13.46
N SER A 124 14.07 -4.38 12.98
CA SER A 124 14.25 -5.67 13.64
C SER A 124 15.72 -6.10 13.69
N SER A 125 16.47 -5.89 12.61
CA SER A 125 17.91 -6.22 12.57
C SER A 125 18.77 -5.34 13.49
N MET A 126 18.32 -4.14 13.80
CA MET A 126 18.95 -3.26 14.79
C MET A 126 18.49 -3.49 16.24
N GLY A 127 17.76 -4.58 16.50
CA GLY A 127 17.30 -4.94 17.85
C GLY A 127 16.11 -4.12 18.36
N ALA A 128 15.36 -3.44 17.48
CA ALA A 128 14.11 -2.81 17.88
C ALA A 128 13.07 -3.87 18.33
N PRO A 129 12.06 -3.49 19.14
CA PRO A 129 10.98 -4.39 19.51
C PRO A 129 10.30 -4.99 18.28
N LYS A 130 10.03 -6.30 18.30
CA LYS A 130 9.31 -7.01 17.23
C LYS A 130 7.90 -6.45 16.96
N CYS A 131 7.31 -5.82 17.97
CA CYS A 131 5.99 -5.23 17.88
C CYS A 131 5.96 -3.90 18.63
N TYR A 132 5.18 -2.94 18.13
CA TYR A 132 4.96 -1.64 18.72
C TYR A 132 3.57 -1.54 19.33
N GLN A 133 3.48 -0.93 20.51
CA GLN A 133 2.22 -0.39 21.03
C GLN A 133 2.07 1.05 20.52
N VAL A 134 0.96 1.31 19.84
CA VAL A 134 0.68 2.57 19.13
C VAL A 134 -0.77 2.95 19.27
N HIS A 135 -1.08 4.20 18.94
CA HIS A 135 -2.39 4.81 19.12
C HIS A 135 -2.87 5.48 17.84
N ARG A 136 -4.20 5.45 17.63
CA ARG A 136 -4.84 6.19 16.55
C ARG A 136 -6.14 6.80 17.03
N GLY A 137 -6.23 8.12 16.97
CA GLY A 137 -7.49 8.85 17.11
C GLY A 137 -8.22 8.90 15.78
N VAL A 138 -9.54 8.85 15.83
CA VAL A 138 -10.41 9.01 14.66
C VAL A 138 -11.50 10.00 15.00
N LYS A 139 -11.57 11.06 14.20
CA LYS A 139 -12.59 12.11 14.28
C LYS A 139 -13.89 11.67 13.61
N GLU A 140 -15.03 12.17 14.10
CA GLU A 140 -16.37 12.02 13.48
C GLU A 140 -16.91 10.57 13.34
N LEU A 141 -16.14 9.54 13.69
CA LEU A 141 -16.54 8.14 13.55
C LEU A 141 -16.50 7.41 14.90
N TYR A 142 -17.64 6.80 15.24
CA TYR A 142 -17.78 5.87 16.36
C TYR A 142 -17.70 4.44 15.85
N ILE A 143 -16.48 3.92 15.78
CA ILE A 143 -16.17 2.60 15.27
C ILE A 143 -16.37 1.57 16.37
N LYS A 144 -17.01 0.45 16.03
CA LYS A 144 -17.26 -0.69 16.93
C LYS A 144 -16.55 -1.92 16.40
N ALA A 145 -16.26 -2.88 17.27
CA ALA A 145 -15.76 -4.19 16.86
C ALA A 145 -16.23 -5.25 17.87
N LYS A 146 -16.38 -6.49 17.40
CA LYS A 146 -16.76 -7.61 18.27
C LYS A 146 -15.51 -8.14 18.98
N VAL A 147 -15.51 -8.19 20.31
CA VAL A 147 -14.40 -8.78 21.07
C VAL A 147 -14.18 -10.23 20.63
N GLY A 148 -12.92 -10.60 20.43
CA GLY A 148 -12.51 -11.91 19.93
C GLY A 148 -12.55 -12.07 18.40
N SER A 149 -13.15 -11.13 17.64
CA SER A 149 -13.15 -11.22 16.19
C SER A 149 -11.78 -10.84 15.59
N ARG A 150 -11.49 -11.39 14.40
CA ARG A 150 -10.38 -10.93 13.56
C ARG A 150 -10.86 -9.74 12.73
N VAL A 151 -10.02 -8.71 12.65
CA VAL A 151 -10.30 -7.47 11.91
C VAL A 151 -9.05 -6.98 11.19
N ARG A 152 -9.24 -6.15 10.17
CA ARG A 152 -8.19 -5.46 9.43
C ARG A 152 -8.59 -4.01 9.18
N PHE A 153 -7.61 -3.12 9.03
CA PHE A 153 -7.88 -1.76 8.57
C PHE A 153 -8.14 -1.68 7.07
N GLY A 154 -7.52 -2.58 6.28
CA GLY A 154 -7.69 -2.65 4.82
C GLY A 154 -7.17 -1.43 4.05
N ARG A 155 -6.30 -0.65 4.68
CA ARG A 155 -5.66 0.56 4.16
C ARG A 155 -4.40 0.82 4.98
N PHE A 156 -3.50 1.66 4.48
CA PHE A 156 -2.40 2.12 5.30
C PHE A 156 -2.94 2.92 6.47
N THR A 157 -2.43 2.64 7.67
CA THR A 157 -3.00 3.20 8.90
C THR A 157 -1.90 3.88 9.70
N SER A 158 -1.91 5.21 9.65
CA SER A 158 -1.05 6.05 10.48
C SER A 158 -1.45 5.91 11.94
N THR A 159 -0.45 5.66 12.78
CA THR A 159 -0.58 5.56 14.23
C THR A 159 0.60 6.29 14.87
N SER A 160 0.52 6.59 16.16
CA SER A 160 1.61 7.23 16.90
C SER A 160 2.01 6.40 18.10
N HIS A 161 3.30 6.37 18.43
CA HIS A 161 3.74 5.92 19.76
C HIS A 161 3.19 6.77 20.90
N LEU A 162 2.82 8.02 20.61
CA LEU A 162 2.37 9.00 21.57
C LEU A 162 0.84 9.11 21.52
N ARG A 163 0.18 8.70 22.60
CA ARG A 163 -1.29 8.72 22.69
C ARG A 163 -1.87 10.13 22.51
N ASN A 164 -1.22 11.14 23.09
CA ASN A 164 -1.62 12.55 22.99
C ASN A 164 -1.52 13.06 21.54
N GLU A 165 -0.49 12.68 20.79
CA GLU A 165 -0.38 13.02 19.37
C GLU A 165 -1.50 12.35 18.56
N ALA A 166 -1.77 11.06 18.81
CA ALA A 166 -2.87 10.35 18.16
C ALA A 166 -4.25 11.01 18.41
N GLN A 167 -4.48 11.55 19.60
CA GLN A 167 -5.75 12.20 19.95
C GLN A 167 -5.98 13.54 19.26
N LYS A 168 -4.94 14.19 18.72
CA LYS A 168 -5.09 15.40 17.89
C LYS A 168 -5.89 15.13 16.61
N PHE A 169 -5.88 13.88 16.14
CA PHE A 169 -6.61 13.42 14.96
C PHE A 169 -8.04 12.94 15.27
N GLY A 170 -8.49 13.06 16.52
CA GLY A 170 -9.83 12.72 16.97
C GLY A 170 -9.84 11.84 18.22
N ASN A 171 -10.98 11.79 18.89
CA ASN A 171 -11.14 11.08 20.17
C ASN A 171 -12.45 10.29 20.28
N GLU A 172 -13.32 10.42 19.28
CA GLU A 172 -14.61 9.74 19.13
C GLU A 172 -14.42 8.24 19.00
N THR A 173 -13.34 7.81 18.33
CA THR A 173 -12.74 6.49 18.51
C THR A 173 -11.25 6.63 18.77
N LEU A 174 -10.77 5.97 19.82
CA LEU A 174 -9.34 5.83 20.10
C LEU A 174 -8.94 4.35 20.07
N PHE A 175 -8.03 4.03 19.17
CA PHE A 175 -7.39 2.72 19.09
C PHE A 175 -6.12 2.69 19.93
N THR A 176 -5.92 1.59 20.63
CA THR A 176 -4.60 1.12 21.08
C THR A 176 -4.30 -0.16 20.31
N VAL A 177 -3.23 -0.15 19.54
CA VAL A 177 -2.88 -1.23 18.63
C VAL A 177 -1.52 -1.78 19.02
N THR A 178 -1.41 -3.10 19.14
CA THR A 178 -0.13 -3.80 19.14
C THR A 178 0.11 -4.31 17.73
N THR A 179 0.94 -3.62 16.95
CA THR A 179 1.30 -3.96 15.56
C THR A 179 2.67 -4.62 15.54
N CYS A 180 2.86 -5.63 14.70
CA CYS A 180 4.15 -6.28 14.47
C CYS A 180 4.64 -6.11 13.03
N LEU A 181 3.76 -5.71 12.10
CA LEU A 181 4.10 -5.45 10.70
C LEU A 181 4.21 -3.95 10.39
N GLY A 182 3.85 -3.08 11.34
CA GLY A 182 4.07 -1.65 11.22
C GLY A 182 5.53 -1.28 11.36
N ALA A 183 5.93 -0.19 10.70
CA ALA A 183 7.27 0.36 10.78
C ALA A 183 7.23 1.77 11.37
N ALA A 184 8.19 2.11 12.23
CA ALA A 184 8.31 3.48 12.74
C ALA A 184 8.94 4.38 11.68
N MET A 185 8.33 5.51 11.34
CA MET A 185 8.75 6.41 10.24
C MET A 185 9.96 7.30 10.63
N ARG A 186 10.93 6.76 11.37
CA ARG A 186 12.08 7.49 11.91
C ARG A 186 12.97 8.00 10.77
N GLY A 187 12.99 9.31 10.56
CA GLY A 187 13.75 9.95 9.48
C GLY A 187 13.09 9.86 8.09
N PHE A 188 11.92 9.24 7.98
CA PHE A 188 11.16 9.17 6.73
C PHE A 188 9.75 9.76 6.86
N SER A 189 9.52 10.53 7.93
CA SER A 189 8.29 11.29 8.15
C SER A 189 8.59 12.79 8.12
N TYR A 190 7.71 13.55 7.48
CA TYR A 190 7.73 15.00 7.44
C TYR A 190 7.46 15.60 8.83
N HIS A 191 6.61 14.93 9.63
CA HIS A 191 6.24 15.35 10.98
C HIS A 191 6.89 14.45 12.04
N THR A 192 8.20 14.60 12.24
CA THR A 192 8.98 13.77 13.19
C THR A 192 8.52 13.83 14.65
N SER A 193 7.75 14.86 15.04
CA SER A 193 7.12 15.01 16.35
C SER A 193 5.99 14.02 16.58
N GLU A 194 5.30 13.57 15.53
CA GLU A 194 4.15 12.66 15.63
C GLU A 194 4.56 11.24 16.01
N LYS A 195 5.87 10.90 15.95
CA LYS A 195 6.39 9.55 16.25
C LYS A 195 5.59 8.46 15.54
N GLU A 196 5.35 8.70 14.25
CA GLU A 196 4.46 7.88 13.44
C GLU A 196 4.99 6.46 13.28
N VAL A 197 4.07 5.51 13.40
CA VAL A 197 4.22 4.12 12.98
C VAL A 197 3.16 3.85 11.93
N LEU A 198 3.59 3.44 10.75
CA LEU A 198 2.69 3.16 9.63
C LEU A 198 2.41 1.66 9.56
N ILE A 199 1.12 1.31 9.66
CA ILE A 199 0.64 -0.07 9.59
C ILE A 199 0.21 -0.39 8.15
N PRO A 200 0.67 -1.50 7.55
CA PRO A 200 0.27 -1.89 6.20
C PRO A 200 -1.17 -2.44 6.13
N PRO A 201 -1.81 -2.45 4.94
CA PRO A 201 -3.22 -2.84 4.80
C PRO A 201 -3.51 -4.32 5.09
N TYR A 202 -2.50 -5.18 5.05
CA TYR A 202 -2.61 -6.65 5.17
C TYR A 202 -2.49 -7.19 6.60
N GLU A 203 -2.15 -6.35 7.60
CA GLU A 203 -2.02 -6.84 8.98
C GLU A 203 -3.38 -7.19 9.60
N ILE A 204 -3.46 -8.37 10.23
CA ILE A 204 -4.65 -8.87 10.91
C ILE A 204 -4.52 -8.65 12.40
N PHE A 205 -5.59 -8.18 13.00
CA PHE A 205 -5.69 -7.99 14.43
C PHE A 205 -6.81 -8.83 15.03
N VAL A 206 -6.61 -9.31 16.26
CA VAL A 206 -7.71 -9.75 17.12
C VAL A 206 -8.16 -8.59 17.99
N VAL A 207 -9.48 -8.42 18.13
CA VAL A 207 -10.08 -7.43 19.03
C VAL A 207 -9.98 -7.96 20.46
N ARG A 208 -9.11 -7.36 21.28
CA ARG A 208 -8.92 -7.76 22.69
C ARG A 208 -9.94 -7.14 23.62
N SER A 209 -10.31 -5.89 23.36
CA SER A 209 -11.34 -5.20 24.12
C SER A 209 -12.02 -4.13 23.26
N PHE A 210 -13.29 -3.89 23.59
CA PHE A 210 -14.09 -2.80 23.07
C PHE A 210 -14.88 -2.22 24.24
N VAL A 211 -14.74 -0.92 24.47
CA VAL A 211 -15.47 -0.19 25.51
C VAL A 211 -16.08 1.05 24.90
N GLN A 212 -17.38 1.23 25.09
CA GLN A 212 -18.09 2.45 24.73
C GLN A 212 -18.16 3.35 25.96
N THR A 213 -17.58 4.56 25.89
CA THR A 213 -17.62 5.55 26.98
C THR A 213 -18.37 6.81 26.52
N GLN A 214 -18.67 7.70 27.46
CA GLN A 214 -19.21 9.02 27.15
C GLN A 214 -18.24 9.87 26.29
N GLN A 215 -16.93 9.64 26.41
CA GLN A 215 -15.91 10.33 25.61
C GLN A 215 -15.56 9.62 24.29
N GLY A 216 -16.34 8.61 23.88
CA GLY A 216 -16.14 7.87 22.65
C GLY A 216 -15.77 6.39 22.83
N ASN A 217 -15.51 5.72 21.73
CA ASN A 217 -15.18 4.30 21.70
C ASN A 217 -13.69 4.07 21.95
N ARG A 218 -13.37 3.01 22.69
CA ARG A 218 -12.00 2.56 22.97
C ARG A 218 -11.83 1.13 22.48
N LEU A 219 -10.84 0.92 21.62
CA LEU A 219 -10.55 -0.37 20.99
C LEU A 219 -9.12 -0.79 21.28
N HIS A 220 -8.92 -2.02 21.74
CA HIS A 220 -7.60 -2.63 21.82
C HIS A 220 -7.46 -3.74 20.79
N LEU A 221 -6.49 -3.58 19.88
CA LEU A 221 -6.21 -4.50 18.80
C LEU A 221 -4.83 -5.12 19.00
N ARG A 222 -4.69 -6.42 18.77
CA ARG A 222 -3.39 -7.11 18.82
C ARG A 222 -3.13 -7.89 17.55
N SER A 223 -1.96 -7.68 16.95
CA SER A 223 -1.52 -8.37 15.74
C SER A 223 -1.54 -9.89 15.92
N VAL A 224 -2.02 -10.60 14.91
CA VAL A 224 -2.13 -12.07 14.84
C VAL A 224 -1.77 -12.61 13.45
N GLY A 225 -0.95 -11.87 12.70
CA GLY A 225 -0.43 -12.25 11.39
C GLY A 225 -0.86 -11.31 10.25
N HIS A 226 -0.78 -11.80 9.02
CA HIS A 226 -1.14 -11.07 7.80
C HIS A 226 -2.10 -11.88 6.92
N TYR A 227 -2.83 -11.18 6.06
CA TYR A 227 -3.63 -11.77 4.99
C TYR A 227 -3.55 -10.89 3.76
N SER A 228 -3.45 -11.54 2.59
CA SER A 228 -3.60 -10.89 1.30
C SER A 228 -4.51 -11.70 0.41
N LYS A 229 -5.54 -11.04 -0.14
CA LYS A 229 -6.36 -11.59 -1.22
C LYS A 229 -5.61 -11.54 -2.54
N TYR A 230 -4.74 -10.54 -2.72
CA TYR A 230 -3.97 -10.31 -3.94
C TYR A 230 -2.49 -10.63 -3.73
N GLN A 231 -1.85 -11.14 -4.78
CA GLN A 231 -0.43 -11.45 -4.79
C GLN A 231 0.11 -11.15 -6.19
N CYS A 232 0.95 -10.13 -6.33
CA CYS A 232 1.57 -9.71 -7.58
C CYS A 232 0.54 -9.43 -8.69
N GLN A 233 -0.56 -8.75 -8.35
CA GLN A 233 -1.73 -8.64 -9.22
C GLN A 233 -1.42 -7.97 -10.57
N LEU A 234 -0.55 -6.95 -10.57
CA LEU A 234 -0.17 -6.24 -11.78
C LEU A 234 0.65 -7.14 -12.72
N VAL A 235 1.71 -7.76 -12.21
CA VAL A 235 2.57 -8.69 -12.97
C VAL A 235 1.75 -9.84 -13.57
N LYS A 236 0.83 -10.43 -12.79
CA LYS A 236 -0.07 -11.48 -13.29
C LYS A 236 -0.97 -10.99 -14.43
N ALA A 237 -1.46 -9.76 -14.34
CA ALA A 237 -2.29 -9.17 -15.39
C ALA A 237 -1.49 -8.89 -16.67
N SER A 238 -0.25 -8.40 -16.56
CA SER A 238 0.65 -8.17 -17.70
C SER A 238 1.02 -9.46 -18.43
N ARG A 239 1.41 -10.52 -17.68
CA ARG A 239 1.73 -11.83 -18.27
C ARG A 239 0.57 -12.41 -19.08
N ARG A 240 -0.67 -12.30 -18.58
CA ARG A 240 -1.88 -12.76 -19.29
C ARG A 240 -2.15 -12.01 -20.59
N LYS A 241 -1.86 -10.71 -20.63
CA LYS A 241 -1.95 -9.93 -21.88
C LYS A 241 -0.93 -10.43 -22.89
N ASN A 242 0.32 -10.62 -22.48
CA ASN A 242 1.39 -11.08 -23.36
C ASN A 242 1.14 -12.51 -23.90
N SER A 243 0.59 -13.41 -23.09
CA SER A 243 0.16 -14.75 -23.55
C SER A 243 -1.01 -14.69 -24.55
N GLY A 244 -1.93 -13.72 -24.39
CA GLY A 244 -3.02 -13.51 -25.34
C GLY A 244 -2.53 -12.96 -26.68
N PHE A 245 -1.60 -12.00 -26.66
CA PHE A 245 -0.99 -11.45 -27.87
C PHE A 245 -0.17 -12.48 -28.65
N THR A 246 0.59 -13.34 -27.96
CA THR A 246 1.34 -14.43 -28.61
C THR A 246 0.42 -15.46 -29.25
N ALA A 247 -0.68 -15.85 -28.59
CA ALA A 247 -1.68 -16.75 -29.16
C ALA A 247 -2.36 -16.18 -30.43
N LEU A 248 -2.70 -14.88 -30.42
CA LEU A 248 -3.25 -14.16 -31.57
C LEU A 248 -2.24 -14.03 -32.72
N ALA A 249 -0.97 -13.77 -32.43
CA ALA A 249 0.08 -13.68 -33.45
C ALA A 249 0.34 -15.06 -34.10
N SER A 250 0.29 -16.16 -33.35
CA SER A 250 0.40 -17.51 -33.89
C SER A 250 -0.83 -17.98 -34.69
N ALA A 251 -1.97 -17.30 -34.56
CA ALA A 251 -3.18 -17.58 -35.36
C ALA A 251 -3.17 -16.87 -36.73
N ILE A 252 -2.21 -15.97 -36.98
CA ILE A 252 -2.02 -15.28 -38.26
C ILE A 252 -0.79 -15.90 -38.95
N LEU A 253 -0.95 -17.10 -39.54
CA LEU A 253 -0.02 -17.62 -40.53
C LEU A 253 -0.36 -17.03 -41.91
N PRO A 254 0.62 -16.52 -42.68
CA PRO A 254 0.39 -16.11 -44.06
C PRO A 254 0.22 -17.37 -44.92
N GLY A 255 -1.00 -17.61 -45.41
CA GLY A 255 -1.24 -18.61 -46.45
C GLY A 255 -0.73 -18.09 -47.79
N VAL A 256 0.57 -18.22 -48.08
CA VAL A 256 1.10 -18.19 -49.46
C VAL A 256 2.38 -19.02 -49.55
N LEU A 257 2.32 -20.09 -50.35
CA LEU A 257 3.39 -20.78 -51.11
C LEU A 257 2.71 -22.04 -51.63
N GLY A 258 2.52 -22.34 -52.92
CA GLY A 258 2.94 -21.79 -54.20
C GLY A 258 2.68 -22.94 -55.18
N VAL A 259 1.92 -22.72 -56.25
CA VAL A 259 1.75 -23.73 -57.30
C VAL A 259 2.32 -23.16 -58.59
N SER A 260 3.37 -23.84 -59.05
CA SER A 260 4.22 -23.53 -60.19
C SER A 260 3.45 -23.39 -61.51
N LEU A 261 3.75 -22.33 -62.25
CA LEU A 261 3.63 -22.34 -63.71
C LEU A 261 4.85 -23.08 -64.29
N CYS A 262 4.61 -24.23 -64.93
CA CYS A 262 5.52 -24.78 -65.92
C CYS A 262 4.89 -24.55 -67.29
N LEU A 263 5.56 -23.72 -68.10
CA LEU A 263 5.30 -23.56 -69.53
C LEU A 263 6.29 -24.42 -70.34
N ALA A 264 5.72 -25.09 -71.33
CA ALA A 264 6.25 -25.45 -72.65
C ALA A 264 7.39 -26.47 -72.79
N HIS A 265 7.08 -27.55 -73.51
CA HIS A 265 7.96 -28.10 -74.55
C HIS A 265 7.13 -28.55 -75.77
N ASN A 266 7.57 -28.08 -76.95
CA ASN A 266 7.33 -28.50 -78.35
C ASN A 266 6.06 -29.28 -78.72
#